data_AF-A0AA47EKC7-F1
#
_entry.id   AF-A0AA47EKC7-F1
#
_cell.length_a   1.000
_cell.length_b   1.000
_cell.length_c   1.000
_cell.angle_alpha   90.00
_cell.angle_beta   90.00
_cell.angle_gamma   90.00
#
_symmetry.space_group_name_H-M   'P 1'
#
loop_
_entity.id
_entity.type
_entity.pdbx_description
1 polymer ?
#
loop_
_entity_poly.entity_id
_entity_poly.type
_entity_poly.pdbx_seq_one_letter_code
_entity_poly.pdbx_strand_id
1 'polypeptide(L)'
;MFKKGIIKYIFLLVICFSILIYGFVEVNINKPELVKEKSKFTMNFKLNPLDFRIETKGYVFYTNGKFFYNIKEKCIDTYNEIFMK
;
A
#
# COMPACT_ATOMS: atom_id res chain seq x y z
N MET A 1 -8.28 -26.17 -7.55
CA MET A 1 -7.52 -26.51 -6.32
C MET A 1 -6.04 -26.36 -6.58
N PHE A 2 -5.40 -25.30 -6.07
CA PHE A 2 -3.94 -25.19 -6.11
C PHE A 2 -3.35 -26.35 -5.28
N LYS A 3 -2.43 -27.14 -5.85
CA LYS A 3 -1.75 -28.21 -5.12
C LYS A 3 -1.11 -27.59 -3.87
N LYS A 4 -1.31 -28.19 -2.69
CA LYS A 4 -0.81 -27.70 -1.37
C LYS A 4 0.66 -27.24 -1.40
N GLY A 5 1.50 -27.82 -2.24
CA GLY A 5 2.89 -27.40 -2.44
C GLY A 5 3.04 -26.02 -3.09
N ILE A 6 2.24 -25.70 -4.11
CA ILE A 6 2.30 -24.43 -4.85
C ILE A 6 1.97 -23.23 -3.95
N ILE A 7 1.02 -23.40 -3.03
CA ILE A 7 0.61 -22.34 -2.09
C ILE A 7 1.79 -21.90 -1.21
N LYS A 8 2.65 -22.82 -0.78
CA LYS A 8 3.84 -22.49 0.03
C LYS A 8 4.82 -21.59 -0.73
N TYR A 9 5.07 -21.90 -2.01
CA TYR A 9 5.95 -21.09 -2.85
C TYR A 9 5.35 -19.73 -3.16
N ILE A 10 4.04 -19.67 -3.43
CA ILE A 10 3.32 -18.39 -3.61
C ILE A 10 3.44 -17.53 -2.35
N PHE A 11 3.23 -18.11 -1.17
CA PHE A 11 3.33 -17.38 0.09
C PHE A 11 4.74 -16.82 0.32
N LEU A 12 5.78 -17.61 0.05
CA LEU A 12 7.16 -17.17 0.15
C LEU A 12 7.48 -16.03 -0.84
N LEU A 13 7.00 -16.14 -2.08
CA LEU A 13 7.11 -15.08 -3.08
C LEU A 13 6.42 -13.79 -2.61
N VAL A 14 5.21 -13.88 -2.07
CA VAL A 14 4.47 -12.72 -1.55
C VAL A 14 5.25 -12.03 -0.43
N ILE A 15 5.84 -12.78 0.49
CA ILE A 15 6.67 -12.21 1.56
C ILE A 15 7.90 -11.50 0.97
N CYS A 16 8.63 -12.15 0.06
CA CYS A 16 9.80 -11.55 -0.58
C CYS A 16 9.43 -10.25 -1.32
N PHE A 17 8.35 -10.27 -2.10
CA PHE A 17 7.85 -9.07 -2.77
C PHE A 17 7.44 -7.98 -1.78
N SER A 18 6.81 -8.34 -0.66
CA SER A 18 6.39 -7.38 0.37
C SER A 18 7.59 -6.66 0.99
N ILE A 19 8.69 -7.37 1.25
CA ILE A 19 9.92 -6.79 1.78
C ILE A 19 10.54 -5.81 0.77
N LEU A 20 10.59 -6.18 -0.51
CA LEU A 20 11.11 -5.32 -1.57
C LEU A 20 10.28 -4.05 -1.74
N ILE A 21 8.94 -4.19 -1.75
CA ILE A 21 8.01 -3.06 -1.84
C ILE A 21 8.19 -2.13 -0.63
N TYR A 22 8.29 -2.69 0.58
CA TYR A 22 8.50 -1.91 1.79
C TYR A 22 9.79 -1.09 1.73
N GLY A 23 10.92 -1.73 1.40
CA GLY A 23 12.20 -1.02 1.28
C GLY A 23 12.19 0.06 0.21
N PHE A 24 11.54 -0.21 -0.93
CA PHE A 24 11.37 0.78 -2.00
C PHE A 24 10.55 1.99 -1.54
N VAL A 25 9.44 1.76 -0.83
CA VAL A 25 8.58 2.82 -0.30
C VAL A 25 9.32 3.66 0.74
N GLU A 26 10.01 3.02 1.69
CA GLU A 26 10.77 3.68 2.77
C GLU A 26 11.83 4.64 2.21
N VAL A 27 12.64 4.17 1.26
CA VAL A 27 13.70 4.97 0.62
C VAL A 27 13.11 6.19 -0.11
N ASN A 28 11.98 6.03 -0.78
CA ASN A 28 11.36 7.11 -1.54
C ASN A 28 10.65 8.14 -0.66
N ILE A 29 10.07 7.73 0.46
CA ILE A 29 9.44 8.63 1.43
C ILE A 29 10.51 9.46 2.16
N ASN A 30 11.61 8.82 2.58
CA ASN A 30 12.64 9.46 3.39
C ASN A 30 13.69 10.26 2.59
N LYS A 31 13.59 10.29 1.26
CA LYS A 31 14.54 11.05 0.44
C LYS A 31 14.44 12.57 0.73
N PRO A 32 15.57 13.31 0.70
CA PRO A 32 15.56 14.76 0.96
C PRO A 32 14.67 15.53 -0.02
N GLU A 33 14.07 16.63 0.43
CA GLU A 33 13.17 17.46 -0.41
C GLU A 33 13.83 17.94 -1.70
N LEU A 34 15.10 18.37 -1.64
CA LEU A 34 15.88 18.76 -2.81
C LEU A 34 15.98 17.66 -3.88
N VAL A 35 15.97 16.39 -3.45
CA VAL A 35 15.97 15.22 -4.35
C VAL A 35 14.56 14.90 -4.82
N LYS A 36 13.53 15.13 -3.99
CA LYS A 36 12.11 15.02 -4.37
C LYS A 36 11.77 16.00 -5.50
N GLU A 37 12.14 17.27 -5.37
CA GLU A 37 11.81 18.32 -6.34
C GLU A 37 12.43 18.10 -7.73
N LYS A 38 13.63 17.52 -7.79
CA LYS A 38 14.32 17.20 -9.04
C LYS A 38 13.88 15.85 -9.64
N SER A 39 13.12 15.05 -8.89
CA SER A 39 12.77 13.70 -9.30
C SER A 39 11.48 13.68 -10.11
N LYS A 40 11.49 12.88 -11.20
CA LYS A 40 10.28 12.59 -11.99
C LYS A 40 9.35 11.57 -11.30
N PHE A 41 9.71 11.13 -10.10
CA PHE A 41 8.99 10.13 -9.33
C PHE A 41 9.08 10.49 -7.84
N THR A 42 7.95 10.67 -7.16
CA THR A 42 7.92 11.11 -5.76
C THR A 42 6.86 10.33 -5.01
N MET A 43 7.20 9.82 -3.84
CA MET A 43 6.21 9.22 -2.93
C MET A 43 6.15 10.03 -1.65
N ASN A 44 4.94 10.36 -1.24
CA ASN A 44 4.66 11.04 0.01
C ASN A 44 3.62 10.23 0.78
N PHE A 45 3.88 10.05 2.06
CA PHE A 45 2.99 9.37 2.99
C PHE A 45 2.83 10.24 4.23
N LYS A 46 1.58 10.54 4.57
CA LYS A 46 1.20 11.10 5.86
C LYS A 46 0.32 10.09 6.56
N LEU A 47 0.59 9.87 7.84
CA LEU A 47 -0.14 8.91 8.65
C LEU A 47 -1.42 9.51 9.25
N ASN A 48 -1.43 10.83 9.49
CA ASN A 48 -2.60 11.53 10.04
C ASN A 48 -2.75 12.95 9.44
N PRO A 49 -3.76 13.20 8.58
CA PRO A 49 -4.65 12.20 7.98
C PRO A 49 -3.88 11.20 7.13
N LEU A 50 -4.38 9.96 7.03
CA LEU A 50 -3.77 8.93 6.20
C LEU A 50 -3.86 9.36 4.73
N ASP A 51 -2.75 9.80 4.14
CA ASP A 51 -2.67 10.35 2.79
C ASP A 51 -1.44 9.76 2.12
N PHE A 52 -1.67 9.01 1.05
CA PHE A 52 -0.60 8.41 0.27
C PHE A 52 -0.66 8.94 -1.16
N ARG A 53 0.45 9.54 -1.60
CA ARG A 53 0.56 10.12 -2.92
C ARG A 53 1.82 9.62 -3.64
N ILE A 54 1.63 9.14 -4.86
CA ILE A 54 2.68 8.85 -5.82
C ILE A 54 2.55 9.82 -6.99
N GLU A 55 3.55 10.65 -7.20
CA GLU A 55 3.65 11.54 -8.34
C GLU A 55 4.70 10.99 -9.31
N THR A 56 4.35 10.92 -10.58
CA THR A 56 5.24 10.55 -11.68
C THR A 56 5.25 11.67 -12.72
N LYS A 57 6.10 11.58 -13.75
CA LYS A 57 6.21 12.61 -14.82
C LYS A 57 4.85 12.99 -15.46
N GLY A 58 3.87 12.09 -15.49
CA GLY A 58 2.58 12.35 -16.14
C GLY A 58 1.34 11.88 -15.37
N TYR A 59 1.52 11.26 -14.21
CA TYR A 59 0.41 10.71 -13.43
C TYR A 59 0.60 10.99 -11.95
N VAL A 60 -0.49 11.35 -11.29
CA VAL A 60 -0.57 11.47 -9.83
C VAL A 60 -1.58 10.45 -9.33
N PHE A 61 -1.11 9.47 -8.58
CA PHE A 61 -1.94 8.55 -7.82
C PHE A 61 -2.03 9.08 -6.39
N TYR A 62 -3.24 9.28 -5.89
CA TYR A 62 -3.46 9.71 -4.52
C TYR A 62 -4.57 8.87 -3.89
N THR A 63 -4.38 8.49 -2.63
CA THR A 63 -5.43 7.87 -1.83
C THR A 63 -5.66 8.75 -0.61
N ASN A 64 -6.91 9.20 -0.45
CA ASN A 64 -7.33 10.00 0.70
C ASN A 64 -7.74 9.05 1.83
N GLY A 65 -7.52 9.42 3.09
CA GLY A 65 -7.89 8.66 4.27
C GLY A 65 -9.36 8.23 4.32
N LYS A 66 -10.26 8.96 3.64
CA LYS A 66 -11.66 8.52 3.44
C LYS A 66 -11.77 7.16 2.74
N PHE A 67 -10.89 6.86 1.78
CA PHE A 67 -10.89 5.59 1.07
C PHE A 67 -10.59 4.42 2.02
N PHE A 68 -9.58 4.57 2.88
CA PHE A 68 -9.24 3.55 3.89
C PHE A 68 -10.32 3.42 4.98
N TYR A 69 -10.94 4.53 5.38
CA TYR A 69 -12.06 4.50 6.32
C TYR A 69 -13.23 3.68 5.75
N ASN A 70 -13.62 3.93 4.51
CA ASN A 70 -14.71 3.21 3.84
C ASN A 70 -14.39 1.71 3.65
N ILE A 71 -13.13 1.36 3.36
CA ILE A 71 -12.71 -0.05 3.28
C ILE A 71 -12.79 -0.70 4.66
N LYS A 72 -12.31 -0.02 5.70
CA LYS A 72 -12.35 -0.53 7.08
C LYS A 72 -13.78 -0.80 7.52
N GLU A 73 -14.68 0.16 7.27
CA GLU A 73 -16.10 0.06 7.60
C GLU A 73 -16.75 -1.12 6.88
N LYS A 74 -16.58 -1.23 5.54
CA LYS A 74 -17.07 -2.37 4.76
C LYS A 74 -16.53 -3.72 5.22
N CYS A 75 -15.25 -3.79 5.59
CA CYS A 75 -14.65 -5.02 6.12
C CYS A 75 -15.28 -5.42 7.47
N ILE A 76 -15.54 -4.46 8.34
CA ILE A 76 -16.23 -4.69 9.62
C ILE A 76 -17.66 -5.16 9.37
N ASP A 77 -18.39 -4.50 8.47
CA ASP A 77 -19.76 -4.89 8.11
C ASP A 77 -19.83 -6.32 7.57
N THR A 78 -18.92 -6.64 6.64
CA THR A 78 -18.82 -7.99 6.06
C THR A 78 -18.47 -9.04 7.11
N TYR A 79 -17.56 -8.72 8.03
CA TYR A 79 -17.20 -9.63 9.13
C TYR A 79 -18.40 -9.89 10.05
N ASN A 80 -19.13 -8.85 10.43
CA ASN A 80 -20.30 -8.97 11.29
C ASN A 80 -21.41 -9.78 10.61
N GLU A 81 -21.65 -9.57 9.31
CA GLU A 81 -22.66 -10.34 8.56
C GLU A 81 -22.35 -11.84 8.50
N ILE A 82 -21.07 -12.21 8.38
CA ILE A 82 -20.65 -13.61 8.24
C ILE A 82 -20.56 -14.32 9.60
N PHE A 83 -20.08 -13.64 10.64
CA PHE A 83 -19.67 -14.29 11.89
C PHE A 83 -20.47 -13.90 13.14
N MET A 84 -21.17 -12.76 13.12
CA MET A 84 -21.91 -12.23 14.28
C MET A 84 -23.44 -12.27 14.09
N LYS A 85 -23.90 -12.95 13.05
CA LYS A 85 -25.33 -13.18 12.78
C LYS A 85 -25.84 -14.43 13.50
#